data_AF-A0A3B4TNG0-F1
#
_entry.id   AF-A0A3B4TNG0-F1
#
_cell.length_a   1.000
_cell.length_b   1.000
_cell.length_c   1.000
_cell.angle_alpha   90.00
_cell.angle_beta   90.00
_cell.angle_gamma   90.00
#
_symmetry.space_group_name_H-M   'P 1'
#
loop_
_entity.id
_entity.type
_entity.pdbx_description
1 polymer ?
#
loop_
_entity_poly.entity_id
_entity_poly.type
_entity_poly.pdbx_seq_one_letter_code
_entity_poly.pdbx_strand_id
1 'polypeptide(L)'
;LSLTAMAQQVEEAQQWSTAVKDAAAVIQSKEAQLQLVTDYCRHTQRAKTTMERQTAQLDAVKCPDQSSSKEAEQLSSLQRSMEESRTVLGELLVTYTKLCPHLSQSERATAQNKQRNLQEKWRGLERAVERTLHHT
;
A
#
# COMPACT_ATOMS: atom_id res chain seq x y z
N LEU A 1 4.28 41.30 44.49
CA LEU A 1 4.57 41.24 43.03
C LEU A 1 3.84 42.40 42.38
N SER A 2 4.47 43.13 41.46
CA SER A 2 3.82 44.22 40.70
C SER A 2 2.82 43.63 39.70
N LEU A 3 1.76 44.37 39.39
CA LEU A 3 0.74 44.00 38.38
C LEU A 3 1.37 43.61 37.03
N THR A 4 2.43 44.32 36.64
CA THR A 4 3.20 44.04 35.42
C THR A 4 3.89 42.67 35.47
N ALA A 5 4.50 42.30 36.60
CA ALA A 5 5.14 41.00 36.77
C ALA A 5 4.12 39.85 36.75
N MET A 6 2.92 40.06 37.31
CA MET A 6 1.85 39.07 37.27
C MET A 6 1.28 38.89 35.86
N ALA A 7 1.10 39.97 35.10
CA ALA A 7 0.64 39.90 33.71
C ALA A 7 1.62 39.14 32.81
N GLN A 8 2.92 39.40 32.97
CA GLN A 8 3.99 38.75 32.20
C GLN A 8 4.06 37.25 32.47
N GLN A 9 3.86 36.84 33.73
CA GLN A 9 3.86 35.43 34.13
C GLN A 9 2.65 34.66 33.60
N VAL A 10 1.48 35.32 33.48
CA VAL A 10 0.28 34.73 32.86
C VAL A 10 0.48 34.55 31.35
N GLU A 11 1.06 35.54 30.68
CA GLU A 11 1.33 35.49 29.25
C GLU A 11 2.34 34.37 28.90
N GLU A 12 3.41 34.25 29.69
CA GLU A 12 4.38 33.17 29.54
C GLU A 12 3.74 31.79 29.75
N ALA A 13 2.89 31.65 30.77
CA ALA A 13 2.14 30.40 31.00
C ALA A 13 1.20 30.05 29.83
N GLN A 14 0.57 31.05 29.20
CA GLN A 14 -0.28 30.85 28.02
C GLN A 14 0.54 30.43 26.79
N GLN A 15 1.72 31.01 26.59
CA GLN A 15 2.65 30.64 25.52
C GLN A 15 3.10 29.19 25.66
N TRP A 16 3.52 28.78 26.87
CA TRP A 16 3.88 27.38 27.14
C TRP A 16 2.71 26.42 26.95
N SER A 17 1.50 26.79 27.39
CA SER A 17 0.30 25.97 27.18
C SER A 17 0.00 25.76 25.69
N THR A 18 0.17 26.82 24.89
CA THR A 18 -0.03 26.76 23.44
C THR A 18 1.04 25.89 22.77
N ALA A 19 2.32 26.12 23.11
CA ALA A 19 3.43 25.33 22.59
C ALA A 19 3.29 23.82 22.89
N VAL A 20 2.82 23.45 24.08
CA VAL A 20 2.56 22.05 24.44
C VAL A 20 1.44 21.44 23.60
N LYS A 21 0.37 22.19 23.34
CA LYS A 21 -0.74 21.72 22.48
C LYS A 21 -0.30 21.55 21.03
N ASP A 22 0.49 22.50 20.52
CA ASP A 22 1.02 22.43 19.16
C ASP A 22 1.98 21.24 19.02
N ALA A 23 2.87 21.03 20.00
CA ALA A 23 3.76 19.88 20.02
C ALA A 23 2.97 18.56 20.06
N ALA A 24 1.93 18.46 20.88
CA ALA A 24 1.05 17.29 20.92
C ALA A 24 0.36 17.03 19.56
N ALA A 25 -0.13 18.08 18.90
CA ALA A 25 -0.75 17.97 17.58
C ALA A 25 0.25 17.49 16.51
N VAL A 26 1.49 17.99 16.54
CA VAL A 26 2.56 17.54 15.65
C VAL A 26 2.90 16.07 15.89
N ILE A 27 3.03 15.65 17.14
CA ILE A 27 3.29 14.24 17.50
C ILE A 27 2.20 13.33 16.94
N GLN A 28 0.92 13.66 17.18
CA GLN A 28 -0.21 12.87 16.67
C GLN A 28 -0.23 12.81 15.13
N SER A 29 0.07 13.92 14.46
CA SER A 29 0.17 13.98 13.00
C SER A 29 1.30 13.08 12.47
N LYS A 30 2.45 13.07 13.14
CA LYS A 30 3.59 12.22 12.76
C LYS A 30 3.32 10.74 13.03
N GLU A 31 2.65 10.40 14.13
CA GLU A 31 2.19 9.04 14.42
C GLU A 31 1.28 8.52 13.30
N ALA A 32 0.29 9.33 12.88
CA ALA A 32 -0.62 8.98 11.78
C ALA A 32 0.12 8.80 10.45
N GLN A 33 1.11 9.65 10.15
CA GLN A 33 1.96 9.52 8.96
C GLN A 33 2.81 8.23 9.00
N LEU A 34 3.38 7.87 10.15
CA LEU A 34 4.12 6.62 10.32
C LEU A 34 3.24 5.39 10.12
N GLN A 35 2.00 5.44 10.62
CA GLN A 35 1.03 4.36 10.39
C GLN A 35 0.72 4.21 8.89
N LEU A 36 0.53 5.31 8.15
CA LEU A 36 0.32 5.28 6.71
C LEU A 36 1.50 4.68 5.95
N VAL A 37 2.74 5.00 6.34
CA VAL A 37 3.95 4.40 5.74
C VAL A 37 4.00 2.90 6.02
N THR A 38 3.70 2.49 7.25
CA THR A 38 3.67 1.08 7.66
C THR A 38 2.64 0.30 6.85
N ASP A 39 1.44 0.85 6.71
CA ASP A 39 0.37 0.25 5.91
C ASP A 39 0.76 0.17 4.43
N TYR A 40 1.35 1.24 3.86
CA TYR A 40 1.82 1.25 2.48
C TYR A 40 2.86 0.15 2.21
N CYS A 41 3.84 -0.01 3.11
CA CYS A 41 4.84 -1.08 3.02
C CYS A 41 4.21 -2.47 3.09
N ARG A 42 3.26 -2.67 4.02
CA ARG A 42 2.51 -3.92 4.17
C ARG A 42 1.71 -4.26 2.91
N HIS A 43 0.95 -3.31 2.37
CA HIS A 43 0.18 -3.51 1.14
C HIS A 43 1.07 -3.77 -0.07
N THR A 44 2.21 -3.07 -0.17
CA THR A 44 3.21 -3.30 -1.22
C THR A 44 3.73 -4.73 -1.16
N GLN A 45 4.07 -5.21 0.03
CA GLN A 45 4.57 -6.58 0.20
C GLN A 45 3.50 -7.61 -0.13
N ARG A 46 2.27 -7.41 0.36
CA ARG A 46 1.14 -8.29 0.05
C ARG A 46 0.89 -8.36 -1.46
N ALA A 47 0.92 -7.23 -2.16
CA ALA A 47 0.77 -7.20 -3.63
C ALA A 47 1.84 -8.02 -4.34
N LYS A 48 3.11 -7.94 -3.91
CA LYS A 48 4.20 -8.74 -4.47
C LYS A 48 3.98 -10.23 -4.25
N THR A 49 3.70 -10.64 -3.01
CA THR A 49 3.49 -12.05 -2.68
C THR A 49 2.28 -12.63 -3.42
N THR A 50 1.21 -11.86 -3.59
CA THR A 50 0.06 -12.27 -4.41
C THR A 50 0.47 -12.51 -5.87
N MET A 51 1.24 -11.60 -6.47
CA MET A 51 1.72 -11.76 -7.86
C MET A 51 2.66 -12.96 -8.04
N GLU A 52 3.56 -13.20 -7.08
CA GLU A 52 4.46 -14.35 -7.09
C GLU A 52 3.66 -15.65 -7.05
N ARG A 53 2.67 -15.74 -6.15
CA ARG A 53 1.75 -16.88 -6.06
C ARG A 53 0.98 -17.10 -7.36
N GLN A 54 0.48 -16.03 -7.99
CA GLN A 54 -0.26 -16.14 -9.24
C GLN A 54 0.61 -16.59 -10.40
N THR A 55 1.87 -16.15 -10.43
CA THR A 55 2.85 -16.61 -11.42
C THR A 55 3.04 -18.12 -11.27
N ALA A 56 3.24 -18.61 -10.05
CA ALA A 56 3.35 -20.05 -9.78
C ALA A 56 2.07 -20.83 -10.13
N GLN A 57 0.89 -20.27 -9.84
CA GLN A 57 -0.39 -20.89 -10.24
C GLN A 57 -0.54 -20.98 -11.76
N LEU A 58 -0.13 -19.93 -12.49
CA LEU A 58 -0.16 -19.91 -13.94
C LEU A 58 0.81 -20.93 -14.55
N ASP A 59 2.01 -21.05 -13.98
CA ASP A 59 2.99 -22.05 -14.42
C ASP A 59 2.49 -23.47 -14.14
N ALA A 60 1.80 -23.69 -13.02
CA ALA A 60 1.16 -24.97 -12.72
C ALA A 60 0.12 -25.34 -13.78
N VAL A 61 -0.77 -24.41 -14.16
CA VAL A 61 -1.80 -24.65 -15.20
C VAL A 61 -1.18 -25.09 -16.53
N LYS A 62 -0.05 -24.50 -16.93
CA LYS A 62 0.62 -24.78 -18.21
C LYS A 62 1.36 -26.12 -18.25
N CYS A 63 1.31 -26.92 -17.18
CA CYS A 63 2.04 -28.18 -17.12
C CYS A 63 1.41 -29.23 -18.07
N PRO A 64 2.15 -29.76 -19.07
CA PRO A 64 1.59 -30.59 -20.15
C PRO A 64 0.99 -31.94 -19.71
N ASP A 65 1.42 -32.48 -18.58
CA ASP A 65 1.13 -33.86 -18.16
C ASP A 65 -0.02 -33.96 -17.13
N GLN A 66 -0.89 -32.95 -17.05
CA GLN A 66 -1.97 -32.93 -16.07
C GLN A 66 -3.28 -33.53 -16.58
N SER A 67 -4.03 -34.14 -15.67
CA SER A 67 -5.39 -34.55 -15.96
C SER A 67 -6.31 -33.34 -16.10
N SER A 68 -7.31 -33.43 -16.98
CA SER A 68 -8.29 -32.36 -17.21
C SER A 68 -8.98 -31.89 -15.91
N SER A 69 -9.26 -32.79 -14.96
CA SER A 69 -9.83 -32.43 -13.66
C SER A 69 -8.90 -31.54 -12.84
N LYS A 70 -7.59 -31.85 -12.82
CA LYS A 70 -6.60 -31.09 -12.05
C LYS A 70 -6.33 -29.73 -12.69
N GLU A 71 -6.33 -29.67 -14.01
CA GLU A 71 -6.25 -28.43 -14.76
C GLU A 71 -7.43 -27.50 -14.43
N ALA A 72 -8.66 -28.00 -14.44
CA ALA A 72 -9.86 -27.23 -14.11
C ALA A 72 -9.84 -26.68 -12.67
N GLU A 73 -9.35 -27.46 -11.71
CA GLU A 73 -9.16 -27.02 -10.32
C GLU A 73 -8.13 -25.89 -10.21
N GLN A 74 -6.99 -26.02 -10.90
CA GLN A 74 -5.94 -25.00 -10.91
C GLN A 74 -6.39 -23.72 -11.60
N LEU A 75 -7.11 -23.81 -12.72
CA LEU A 75 -7.71 -22.68 -13.40
C LEU A 75 -8.70 -21.94 -12.51
N SER A 76 -9.57 -22.66 -11.80
CA SER A 76 -10.51 -22.08 -10.85
C SER A 76 -9.79 -21.38 -9.68
N SER A 77 -8.70 -21.98 -9.19
CA SER A 77 -7.86 -21.40 -8.13
C SER A 77 -7.12 -20.13 -8.60
N LEU A 78 -6.66 -20.12 -9.84
CA LEU A 78 -6.02 -18.98 -10.49
C LEU A 78 -7.03 -17.84 -10.73
N GLN A 79 -8.23 -18.12 -11.21
CA GLN A 79 -9.27 -17.10 -11.41
C GLN A 79 -9.63 -16.40 -10.09
N ARG A 80 -9.86 -17.18 -9.02
CA ARG A 80 -10.14 -16.62 -7.69
C ARG A 80 -8.99 -15.75 -7.17
N SER A 81 -7.75 -16.15 -7.41
CA SER A 81 -6.60 -15.34 -7.00
C SER A 81 -6.47 -14.06 -7.82
N MET A 82 -6.80 -14.09 -9.10
CA MET A 82 -6.80 -12.89 -9.96
C MET A 82 -7.81 -11.84 -9.48
N GLU A 83 -8.96 -12.26 -8.96
CA GLU A 83 -9.93 -11.36 -8.32
C GLU A 83 -9.38 -10.72 -7.05
N GLU A 84 -8.71 -11.49 -6.20
CA GLU A 84 -8.05 -11.00 -4.98
C GLU A 84 -7.02 -9.89 -5.28
N SER A 85 -6.28 -10.02 -6.39
CA SER A 85 -5.29 -9.01 -6.80
C SER A 85 -5.90 -7.63 -7.06
N ARG A 86 -7.13 -7.55 -7.58
CA ARG A 86 -7.80 -6.26 -7.78
C ARG A 86 -8.00 -5.54 -6.45
N THR A 87 -8.43 -6.26 -5.42
CA THR A 87 -8.58 -5.73 -4.06
C THR A 87 -7.25 -5.28 -3.49
N VAL A 88 -6.22 -6.12 -3.58
CA VAL A 88 -4.90 -5.80 -3.00
C VAL A 88 -4.25 -4.59 -3.68
N LEU A 89 -4.34 -4.49 -5.00
CA LEU A 89 -3.83 -3.34 -5.75
C LEU A 89 -4.66 -2.08 -5.51
N GLY A 90 -5.98 -2.22 -5.33
CA GLY A 90 -6.87 -1.12 -4.94
C GLY A 90 -6.49 -0.52 -3.58
N GLU A 91 -6.29 -1.37 -2.56
CA GLU A 91 -5.84 -0.93 -1.23
C GLU A 91 -4.48 -0.23 -1.30
N LEU A 92 -3.53 -0.76 -2.08
CA LEU A 92 -2.22 -0.13 -2.28
C LEU A 92 -2.35 1.27 -2.90
N LEU A 93 -3.21 1.43 -3.91
CA LEU A 93 -3.46 2.72 -4.55
C LEU A 93 -4.07 3.71 -3.56
N VAL A 94 -5.09 3.31 -2.80
CA VAL A 94 -5.74 4.17 -1.80
C VAL A 94 -4.72 4.63 -0.76
N THR A 95 -3.91 3.72 -0.22
CA THR A 95 -2.91 4.08 0.79
C THR A 95 -1.82 5.00 0.21
N TYR A 96 -1.41 4.79 -1.03
CA TYR A 96 -0.49 5.72 -1.72
C TYR A 96 -1.08 7.13 -1.86
N THR A 97 -2.36 7.25 -2.25
CA THR A 97 -3.00 8.57 -2.40
C THR A 97 -3.05 9.36 -1.09
N LYS A 98 -3.24 8.67 0.03
CA LYS A 98 -3.21 9.26 1.37
C LYS A 98 -1.79 9.63 1.81
N LEU A 99 -0.80 8.82 1.45
CA LEU A 99 0.59 9.03 1.83
C LEU A 99 1.27 10.14 1.01
N CYS A 100 0.95 10.24 -0.28
CA CYS A 100 1.64 11.09 -1.25
C CYS A 100 1.82 12.56 -0.79
N PRO A 101 0.82 13.25 -0.23
CA PRO A 101 0.98 14.64 0.24
C PRO A 101 2.08 14.81 1.30
N HIS A 102 2.34 13.77 2.10
CA HIS A 102 3.28 13.81 3.22
C HIS A 102 4.71 13.42 2.83
N LEU A 103 4.91 12.92 1.61
CA LEU A 103 6.21 12.53 1.09
C LEU A 103 6.93 13.73 0.45
N SER A 104 8.25 13.76 0.58
CA SER A 104 9.13 14.59 -0.24
C SER A 104 9.07 14.19 -1.71
N GLN A 105 9.56 15.07 -2.60
CA GLN A 105 9.57 14.80 -4.04
C GLN A 105 10.33 13.51 -4.40
N SER A 106 11.49 13.26 -3.77
CA SER A 106 12.29 12.05 -4.00
C SER A 106 11.55 10.78 -3.56
N GLU A 107 10.88 10.83 -2.41
CA GLU A 107 10.08 9.72 -1.89
C GLU A 107 8.87 9.43 -2.78
N ARG A 108 8.18 10.49 -3.26
CA ARG A 108 7.08 10.34 -4.23
C ARG A 108 7.53 9.66 -5.51
N ALA A 109 8.65 10.10 -6.09
CA ALA A 109 9.20 9.50 -7.30
C ALA A 109 9.55 8.02 -7.11
N THR A 110 10.15 7.69 -5.97
CA THR A 110 10.48 6.30 -5.61
C THR A 110 9.22 5.44 -5.45
N ALA A 111 8.23 5.92 -4.73
CA ALA A 111 6.97 5.21 -4.51
C ALA A 111 6.19 5.03 -5.82
N GLN A 112 6.13 6.06 -6.67
CA GLN A 112 5.49 6.01 -7.98
C GLN A 112 6.18 5.00 -8.91
N ASN A 113 7.52 4.95 -8.94
CA ASN A 113 8.25 3.94 -9.69
C ASN A 113 7.92 2.52 -9.22
N LYS A 114 7.88 2.28 -7.90
CA LYS A 114 7.50 0.97 -7.33
C LYS A 114 6.08 0.58 -7.75
N GLN A 115 5.13 1.52 -7.68
CA GLN A 115 3.74 1.27 -8.05
C GLN A 115 3.59 1.00 -9.56
N ARG A 116 4.28 1.75 -10.41
CA ARG A 116 4.29 1.51 -11.86
C ARG A 116 4.79 0.11 -12.18
N ASN A 117 5.93 -0.28 -11.61
CA ASN A 117 6.50 -1.61 -11.82
C ASN A 117 5.55 -2.72 -11.38
N LEU A 118 4.82 -2.54 -10.26
CA LEU A 118 3.80 -3.49 -9.82
C LEU A 118 2.62 -3.56 -10.80
N GLN A 119 2.12 -2.43 -11.27
CA GLN A 119 1.03 -2.40 -12.23
C GLN A 119 1.42 -3.01 -13.59
N GLU A 120 2.65 -2.82 -14.04
CA GLU A 120 3.18 -3.45 -15.25
C GLU A 120 3.24 -4.97 -15.11
N LYS A 121 3.74 -5.47 -13.98
CA LYS A 121 3.74 -6.90 -13.65
C LYS A 121 2.32 -7.46 -13.63
N TRP A 122 1.39 -6.75 -12.99
CA TRP A 122 -0.02 -7.12 -12.97
C TRP A 122 -0.61 -7.28 -14.37
N ARG A 123 -0.45 -6.25 -15.21
CA ARG A 123 -0.94 -6.27 -16.59
C ARG A 123 -0.29 -7.38 -17.42
N GLY A 124 0.97 -7.70 -17.16
CA GLY A 124 1.66 -8.82 -17.79
C GLY A 124 1.03 -10.16 -17.44
N LEU A 125 0.74 -10.36 -16.16
CA LEU A 125 0.08 -11.54 -15.64
C LEU A 125 -1.36 -11.66 -16.16
N GLU A 126 -2.16 -10.60 -16.11
CA GLU A 126 -3.53 -10.58 -16.68
C GLU A 126 -3.52 -11.07 -18.14
N ARG A 127 -2.65 -10.50 -18.97
CA ARG A 127 -2.52 -10.92 -20.37
C ARG A 127 -2.05 -12.37 -20.53
N ALA A 128 -1.21 -12.87 -19.62
CA ALA A 128 -0.70 -14.24 -19.69
C ALA A 128 -1.76 -15.28 -19.27
N VAL A 129 -2.55 -14.96 -18.24
CA VAL A 129 -3.73 -15.75 -17.84
C VAL A 129 -4.75 -15.76 -18.96
N GLU A 130 -5.07 -14.59 -19.53
CA GLU A 130 -6.00 -14.46 -20.65
C GLU A 130 -5.57 -15.33 -21.83
N ARG A 131 -4.29 -15.26 -22.25
CA ARG A 131 -3.78 -16.16 -23.31
C ARG A 131 -3.97 -17.63 -22.96
N THR A 132 -3.69 -18.04 -21.73
CA THR A 132 -3.78 -19.44 -21.31
C THR A 132 -5.23 -19.93 -21.38
N LEU A 133 -6.19 -19.13 -20.89
CA LEU A 133 -7.62 -19.43 -20.95
C LEU A 133 -8.19 -19.54 -22.37
N HIS A 134 -7.59 -18.85 -23.35
CA HIS A 134 -8.02 -18.93 -24.75
C HIS A 134 -7.34 -20.07 -25.54
N HIS A 135 -6.30 -20.71 -24.99
CA HIS A 135 -5.59 -21.83 -25.61
C HIS A 135 -5.97 -23.20 -25.03
N THR A 136 -6.58 -23.24 -23.85
CA THR A 136 -7.25 -24.41 -23.27
C THR A 136 -8.65 -24.58 -23.87
#